data_AF-A0A0V8RU55-F1
#
_entry.id   AF-A0A0V8RU55-F1
#
_cell.length_a   1.000
_cell.length_b   1.000
_cell.length_c   1.000
_cell.angle_alpha   90.00
_cell.angle_beta   90.00
_cell.angle_gamma   90.00
#
_symmetry.space_group_name_H-M   'P 1'
#
loop_
_entity.id
_entity.type
_entity.pdbx_description
1 polymer ?
#
loop_
_entity_poly.entity_id
_entity_poly.type
_entity_poly.pdbx_seq_one_letter_code
_entity_poly.pdbx_strand_id
1 'polypeptide(L)'
;MGVSHLVTSALLLLVSVISIAFIYIYAVHVAEGPSGSPANARHAVYSAIRIEVAGGGPGYIVVYARSLGEPTSITHIYIYDDGGRLLGVYRPAKPVRVEPGRPAAVAIPLILVPGLRGYTGGLRVVVSTSSGTLGVGYVDTSAARSPITVIGLLAGEDVSCDLGNLSVDPGQMHWFYMDLATGRYDFRYTTSSGVAGASGYTKVFIDSSVLDLYSMRDSWEERHKLGPAVLFINPYRAGEEYNVTVIDINGNKHVFTLPKLVDDPDKVVIDALLLWEDLWKPVDGGNLDNYIDHVVRVTIFANSTVRIEPIRASGCYLHMFLYSPRGLPSIDSVPDLIREYMENNYRLPAGAGAVYVKAHGAWLPPAGTGHLWDPVKGEWVATWPPVFVVR
;
A
#
# COMPACT_ATOMS: atom_id res chain seq x y z
N MET A 1 -21.59 -66.07 41.15
CA MET A 1 -21.89 -64.73 40.60
C MET A 1 -21.67 -63.72 41.71
N GLY A 2 -20.70 -62.79 41.60
CA GLY A 2 -20.36 -61.87 42.70
C GLY A 2 -19.14 -60.98 42.50
N VAL A 3 -18.30 -61.25 41.49
CA VAL A 3 -17.06 -60.48 41.26
C VAL A 3 -17.26 -59.27 40.33
N SER A 4 -18.28 -59.24 39.46
CA SER A 4 -18.47 -58.12 38.50
C SER A 4 -18.94 -56.84 39.18
N HIS A 5 -19.85 -56.91 40.16
CA HIS A 5 -20.40 -55.71 40.83
C HIS A 5 -19.37 -54.96 41.68
N LEU A 6 -18.39 -55.65 42.25
CA LEU A 6 -17.30 -55.04 43.03
C LEU A 6 -16.33 -54.30 42.11
N VAL A 7 -15.99 -54.88 40.96
CA VAL A 7 -15.11 -54.25 39.97
C VAL A 7 -15.79 -53.04 39.33
N THR A 8 -17.09 -53.14 38.97
CA THR A 8 -17.84 -52.02 38.41
C THR A 8 -18.01 -50.87 39.41
N SER A 9 -18.29 -51.19 40.69
CA SER A 9 -18.40 -50.17 41.75
C SER A 9 -17.08 -49.47 42.02
N ALA A 10 -15.96 -50.22 42.04
CA ALA A 10 -14.63 -49.64 42.21
C ALA A 10 -14.24 -48.72 41.04
N LEU A 11 -14.58 -49.09 39.80
CA LEU A 11 -14.31 -48.28 38.61
C LEU A 11 -15.11 -46.97 38.61
N LEU A 12 -16.40 -47.03 38.97
CA LEU A 12 -17.26 -45.85 39.09
C LEU A 12 -16.77 -44.89 40.18
N LEU A 13 -16.28 -45.43 41.29
CA LEU A 13 -15.74 -44.63 42.38
C LEU A 13 -14.44 -43.92 41.96
N LEU A 14 -13.57 -44.63 41.23
CA LEU A 14 -12.32 -44.06 40.69
C LEU A 14 -12.61 -42.93 39.69
N VAL A 15 -13.55 -43.14 38.75
CA VAL A 15 -13.95 -42.12 37.78
C VAL A 15 -14.54 -40.90 38.50
N SER A 16 -15.37 -41.11 39.52
CA SER A 16 -15.98 -40.02 40.29
C SER A 16 -14.94 -39.18 41.03
N VAL A 17 -13.95 -39.83 41.65
CA VAL A 17 -12.85 -39.12 42.35
C VAL A 17 -12.01 -38.31 41.38
N ILE A 18 -11.69 -38.86 40.19
CA ILE A 18 -10.92 -38.15 39.16
C ILE A 18 -11.71 -36.96 38.60
N SER A 19 -13.02 -37.12 38.35
CA SER A 19 -13.87 -36.02 37.89
C SER A 19 -14.00 -34.91 38.92
N ILE A 20 -14.15 -35.24 40.21
CA ILE A 20 -14.20 -34.25 41.29
C ILE A 20 -12.86 -33.52 41.41
N ALA A 21 -11.73 -34.22 41.29
CA ALA A 21 -10.40 -33.60 41.31
C ALA A 21 -10.21 -32.61 40.15
N PHE A 22 -10.65 -32.96 38.93
CA PHE A 22 -10.61 -32.06 37.77
C PHE A 22 -11.50 -30.84 37.95
N ILE A 23 -12.72 -31.02 38.46
CA ILE A 23 -13.65 -29.92 38.75
C ILE A 23 -13.08 -29.00 39.83
N TYR A 24 -12.46 -29.55 40.86
CA TYR A 24 -11.82 -28.79 41.93
C TYR A 24 -10.62 -27.99 41.42
N ILE A 25 -9.72 -28.60 40.65
CA ILE A 25 -8.56 -27.90 40.06
C ILE A 25 -9.02 -26.76 39.14
N TYR A 26 -10.04 -27.01 38.31
CA TYR A 26 -10.64 -26.00 37.44
C TYR A 26 -11.29 -24.87 38.24
N ALA A 27 -12.08 -25.19 39.26
CA ALA A 27 -12.75 -24.21 40.11
C ALA A 27 -11.75 -23.36 40.91
N VAL A 28 -10.67 -23.95 41.42
CA VAL A 28 -9.61 -23.22 42.13
C VAL A 28 -8.85 -22.28 41.19
N HIS A 29 -8.50 -22.74 39.97
CA HIS A 29 -7.86 -21.86 38.97
C HIS A 29 -8.77 -20.73 38.47
N VAL A 30 -10.09 -20.92 38.49
CA VAL A 30 -11.07 -19.89 38.14
C VAL A 30 -11.37 -18.96 39.33
N ALA A 31 -11.27 -19.45 40.56
CA ALA A 31 -11.57 -18.69 41.79
C ALA A 31 -10.40 -17.81 42.27
N GLU A 32 -9.17 -18.03 41.81
CA GLU A 32 -8.01 -17.17 42.12
C GLU A 32 -7.95 -15.88 41.26
N GLY A 33 -8.93 -15.63 40.38
CA GLY A 33 -9.15 -14.32 39.75
C GLY A 33 -9.82 -13.33 40.71
N PRO A 34 -9.43 -12.03 40.71
CA PRO A 34 -9.88 -11.10 41.74
C PRO A 34 -11.40 -10.88 41.69
N SER A 35 -12.00 -10.98 42.88
CA SER A 35 -13.41 -10.79 43.19
C SER A 35 -13.90 -9.37 42.87
N GLY A 36 -14.88 -9.26 41.98
CA GLY A 36 -15.58 -7.99 41.71
C GLY A 36 -16.69 -8.09 40.66
N SER A 37 -17.94 -8.24 41.13
CA SER A 37 -19.25 -7.93 40.50
C SER A 37 -19.60 -8.43 39.06
N PRO A 38 -20.62 -9.30 38.90
CA PRO A 38 -21.04 -9.85 37.61
C PRO A 38 -22.09 -8.96 36.93
N ALA A 39 -21.66 -7.95 36.16
CA ALA A 39 -22.57 -7.27 35.22
C ALA A 39 -21.94 -6.76 33.91
N ASN A 40 -20.61 -6.77 33.75
CA ASN A 40 -19.96 -6.29 32.52
C ASN A 40 -18.92 -7.26 31.91
N ALA A 41 -18.92 -8.53 32.32
CA ALA A 41 -17.95 -9.53 31.85
C ALA A 41 -18.35 -10.16 30.49
N ARG A 42 -18.39 -9.35 29.42
CA ARG A 42 -18.27 -9.89 28.06
C ARG A 42 -16.79 -10.00 27.71
N HIS A 43 -16.24 -11.22 27.86
CA HIS A 43 -15.00 -11.71 27.27
C HIS A 43 -13.79 -10.76 27.24
N ALA A 44 -13.12 -10.59 28.38
CA ALA A 44 -11.68 -10.43 28.40
C ALA A 44 -11.08 -11.75 28.90
N VAL A 45 -10.82 -12.69 27.97
CA VAL A 45 -9.67 -13.58 28.17
C VAL A 45 -8.51 -12.61 28.37
N TYR A 46 -7.84 -12.63 29.52
CA TYR A 46 -6.65 -11.82 29.74
C TYR A 46 -5.62 -12.26 28.71
N SER A 47 -5.62 -11.63 27.54
CA SER A 47 -4.62 -11.85 26.52
C SER A 47 -3.30 -11.40 27.10
N ALA A 48 -2.26 -12.24 27.04
CA ALA A 48 -0.91 -11.84 27.46
C ALA A 48 -0.36 -10.69 26.60
N ILE A 49 -1.11 -10.23 25.59
CA ILE A 49 -0.89 -8.99 24.86
C ILE A 49 -2.10 -8.08 24.96
N ARG A 50 -1.83 -6.82 25.28
CA ARG A 50 -2.79 -5.74 25.14
C ARG A 50 -2.58 -5.06 23.80
N ILE A 51 -3.66 -4.93 23.02
CA ILE A 51 -3.68 -4.14 21.80
C ILE A 51 -4.25 -2.77 22.14
N GLU A 52 -3.51 -1.75 21.75
CA GLU A 52 -3.95 -0.36 21.74
C GLU A 52 -3.85 0.05 20.28
N VAL A 53 -4.97 -0.04 19.56
CA VAL A 53 -4.92 0.44 18.18
C VAL A 53 -4.97 1.96 18.21
N ALA A 54 -4.04 2.59 17.49
CA ALA A 54 -4.05 4.03 17.30
C ALA A 54 -4.45 4.35 15.87
N GLY A 55 -4.98 5.56 15.69
CA GLY A 55 -5.26 6.13 14.38
C GLY A 55 -4.07 6.03 13.42
N GLY A 56 -4.40 5.92 12.12
CA GLY A 56 -3.45 5.70 11.04
C GLY A 56 -2.99 6.98 10.34
N GLY A 57 -2.04 6.85 9.43
CA GLY A 57 -1.67 7.90 8.48
C GLY A 57 -2.25 7.63 7.08
N PRO A 58 -1.87 8.40 6.07
CA PRO A 58 -2.47 8.29 4.73
C PRO A 58 -2.11 6.93 4.09
N GLY A 59 -3.08 6.03 4.10
CA GLY A 59 -2.97 4.69 3.50
C GLY A 59 -2.51 3.55 4.41
N TYR A 60 -2.47 3.74 5.73
CA TYR A 60 -2.10 2.69 6.68
C TYR A 60 -2.76 2.86 8.05
N ILE A 61 -2.82 1.77 8.82
CA ILE A 61 -3.20 1.80 10.24
C ILE A 61 -2.02 1.39 11.11
N VAL A 62 -1.96 1.89 12.35
CA VAL A 62 -0.91 1.53 13.30
C VAL A 62 -1.51 0.77 14.47
N VAL A 63 -1.05 -0.47 14.64
CA VAL A 63 -1.41 -1.30 15.78
C VAL A 63 -0.31 -1.18 16.82
N TYR A 64 -0.58 -0.57 17.97
CA TYR A 64 0.31 -0.68 19.11
C TYR A 64 -0.06 -1.92 19.91
N ALA A 65 0.95 -2.71 20.25
CA ALA A 65 0.79 -3.91 21.04
C ALA A 65 1.87 -3.95 22.10
N ARG A 66 1.51 -4.39 23.30
CA ARG A 66 2.47 -4.61 24.38
C ARG A 66 2.21 -5.96 25.03
N SER A 67 3.28 -6.65 25.41
CA SER A 67 3.15 -7.82 26.26
C SER A 67 2.78 -7.36 27.67
N LEU A 68 1.86 -8.10 28.30
CA LEU A 68 1.54 -8.01 29.72
C LEU A 68 2.28 -9.08 30.54
N GLY A 69 2.84 -10.09 29.86
CA GLY A 69 3.65 -11.16 30.45
C GLY A 69 5.05 -11.16 29.83
N GLU A 70 5.57 -12.34 29.50
CA GLU A 70 6.89 -12.51 28.89
C GLU A 70 7.03 -11.85 27.50
N PRO A 71 8.26 -11.52 27.06
CA PRO A 71 8.51 -11.07 25.70
C PRO A 71 7.97 -12.07 24.66
N THR A 72 7.33 -11.57 23.61
CA THR A 72 6.79 -12.40 22.53
C THR A 72 6.91 -11.69 21.19
N SER A 73 6.59 -12.35 20.09
CA SER A 73 6.69 -11.77 18.74
C SER A 73 5.40 -11.90 17.98
N ILE A 74 4.93 -10.79 17.41
CA ILE A 74 3.77 -10.74 16.53
C ILE A 74 4.12 -11.39 15.21
N THR A 75 3.35 -12.40 14.81
CA THR A 75 3.56 -13.14 13.55
C THR A 75 2.47 -12.86 12.54
N HIS A 76 1.24 -12.63 12.99
CA HIS A 76 0.09 -12.37 12.12
C HIS A 76 -0.83 -11.35 12.76
N ILE A 77 -1.50 -10.57 11.90
CA ILE A 77 -2.54 -9.64 12.29
C ILE A 77 -3.76 -9.91 11.41
N TYR A 78 -4.84 -10.35 12.03
CA TYR A 78 -6.12 -10.60 11.37
C TYR A 78 -7.01 -9.38 11.53
N ILE A 79 -7.67 -8.99 10.44
CA ILE A 79 -8.50 -7.79 10.40
C ILE A 79 -9.91 -8.22 10.04
N TYR A 80 -10.86 -7.90 10.90
CA TYR A 80 -12.28 -8.23 10.75
C TYR A 80 -13.11 -6.95 10.66
N ASP A 81 -14.26 -7.03 9.99
CA ASP A 81 -15.31 -6.02 10.15
C ASP A 81 -16.04 -6.16 11.51
N ASP A 82 -16.90 -5.19 11.81
CA ASP A 82 -17.72 -5.19 13.04
C ASP A 82 -18.68 -6.39 13.11
N GLY A 83 -19.05 -6.96 11.96
CA GLY A 83 -19.86 -8.17 11.85
C GLY A 83 -19.07 -9.47 12.10
N GLY A 84 -17.75 -9.39 12.26
CA GLY A 84 -16.87 -10.53 12.51
C GLY A 84 -16.42 -11.28 11.25
N ARG A 85 -16.67 -10.75 10.04
CA ARG A 85 -16.13 -11.31 8.80
C ARG A 85 -14.67 -10.87 8.63
N LEU A 86 -13.83 -11.83 8.26
CA LEU A 86 -12.40 -11.58 7.99
C LEU A 86 -12.25 -10.77 6.70
N LEU A 87 -11.61 -9.60 6.80
CA LEU A 87 -11.29 -8.71 5.68
C LEU A 87 -9.89 -8.99 5.12
N GLY A 88 -8.98 -9.48 5.95
CA GLY A 88 -7.68 -9.95 5.50
C GLY A 88 -6.73 -10.28 6.63
N VAL A 89 -5.56 -10.76 6.24
CA VAL A 89 -4.48 -11.14 7.16
C VAL A 89 -3.22 -10.41 6.71
N TYR A 90 -2.65 -9.63 7.62
CA TYR A 90 -1.36 -9.00 7.44
C TYR A 90 -0.28 -9.83 8.14
N ARG A 91 0.80 -10.12 7.42
CA ARG A 91 1.98 -10.79 7.95
C ARG A 91 3.16 -9.83 7.89
N PRO A 92 3.71 -9.39 9.04
CA PRO A 92 4.97 -8.66 9.06
C PRO A 92 6.07 -9.46 8.36
N ALA A 93 6.91 -8.79 7.56
CA ALA A 93 8.03 -9.43 6.88
C ALA A 93 9.00 -10.12 7.86
N LYS A 94 9.20 -9.50 9.04
CA LYS A 94 9.92 -10.06 10.18
C LYS A 94 9.00 -10.03 11.41
N PRO A 95 8.97 -11.07 12.26
CA PRO A 95 8.17 -11.06 13.48
C PRO A 95 8.50 -9.85 14.36
N VAL A 96 7.48 -9.11 14.80
CA VAL A 96 7.68 -7.88 15.59
C VAL A 96 7.73 -8.23 17.06
N ARG A 97 8.90 -8.05 17.67
CA ARG A 97 9.10 -8.32 19.09
C ARG A 97 8.38 -7.28 19.95
N VAL A 98 7.58 -7.76 20.90
CA VAL A 98 6.86 -6.96 21.89
C VAL A 98 7.35 -7.31 23.28
N GLU A 99 7.86 -6.29 23.97
CA GLU A 99 8.39 -6.42 25.32
C GLU A 99 7.33 -6.14 26.39
N PRO A 100 7.51 -6.67 27.60
CA PRO A 100 6.66 -6.32 28.74
C PRO A 100 6.71 -4.81 29.00
N GLY A 101 5.55 -4.16 29.08
CA GLY A 101 5.44 -2.74 29.45
C GLY A 101 5.90 -1.72 28.40
N ARG A 102 6.47 -2.15 27.26
CA ARG A 102 6.85 -1.26 26.14
C ARG A 102 6.00 -1.58 24.90
N PRO A 103 5.19 -0.63 24.39
CA PRO A 103 4.43 -0.87 23.18
C PRO A 103 5.35 -0.93 21.96
N ALA A 104 5.19 -1.96 21.13
CA ALA A 104 5.70 -1.98 19.76
C ALA A 104 4.59 -1.54 18.80
N ALA A 105 4.97 -0.83 17.75
CA ALA A 105 4.06 -0.38 16.70
C ALA A 105 4.18 -1.29 15.48
N VAL A 106 3.05 -1.68 14.89
CA VAL A 106 3.01 -2.36 13.60
C VAL A 106 2.19 -1.51 12.64
N ALA A 107 2.87 -0.91 11.66
CA ALA A 107 2.20 -0.23 10.56
C ALA A 107 1.72 -1.26 9.52
N ILE A 108 0.42 -1.23 9.24
CA ILE A 108 -0.26 -2.12 8.29
C ILE A 108 -0.69 -1.28 7.09
N PRO A 109 -0.02 -1.43 5.95
CA PRO A 109 -0.44 -0.84 4.68
C PRO A 109 -1.85 -1.33 4.30
N LEU A 110 -2.78 -0.41 4.02
CA LEU A 110 -4.15 -0.78 3.66
C LEU A 110 -4.20 -1.51 2.32
N ILE A 111 -3.28 -1.20 1.40
CA ILE A 111 -3.21 -1.82 0.07
C ILE A 111 -2.92 -3.33 0.12
N LEU A 112 -2.30 -3.80 1.22
CA LEU A 112 -2.00 -5.21 1.47
C LEU A 112 -3.19 -5.98 2.05
N VAL A 113 -4.32 -5.31 2.32
CA VAL A 113 -5.51 -5.92 2.92
C VAL A 113 -6.70 -5.68 1.99
N PRO A 114 -6.91 -6.51 0.95
CA PRO A 114 -7.89 -6.26 -0.10
C PRO A 114 -9.33 -6.06 0.41
N GLY A 115 -9.73 -6.73 1.49
CA GLY A 115 -11.07 -6.58 2.07
C GLY A 115 -11.32 -5.23 2.75
N LEU A 116 -10.30 -4.38 2.92
CA LEU A 116 -10.44 -3.00 3.39
C LEU A 116 -10.74 -2.00 2.26
N ARG A 117 -10.68 -2.41 0.98
CA ARG A 117 -10.98 -1.54 -0.16
C ARG A 117 -12.43 -1.04 -0.10
N GLY A 118 -12.61 0.27 0.09
CA GLY A 118 -13.93 0.89 0.19
C GLY A 118 -14.71 0.59 1.48
N TYR A 119 -14.08 -0.08 2.45
CA TYR A 119 -14.72 -0.36 3.75
C TYR A 119 -14.68 0.89 4.65
N THR A 120 -15.81 1.19 5.28
CA THR A 120 -16.03 2.46 6.01
C THR A 120 -16.49 2.29 7.45
N GLY A 121 -16.72 1.04 7.91
CA GLY A 121 -17.16 0.71 9.27
C GLY A 121 -16.00 0.58 10.27
N GLY A 122 -16.28 0.17 11.51
CA GLY A 122 -15.25 -0.16 12.49
C GLY A 122 -14.49 -1.44 12.11
N LEU A 123 -13.27 -1.57 12.61
CA LEU A 123 -12.44 -2.76 12.44
C LEU A 123 -12.15 -3.41 13.77
N ARG A 124 -12.16 -4.74 13.79
CA ARG A 124 -11.60 -5.53 14.88
C ARG A 124 -10.28 -6.13 14.43
N VAL A 125 -9.21 -5.83 15.15
CA VAL A 125 -7.87 -6.35 14.90
C VAL A 125 -7.57 -7.44 15.92
N VAL A 126 -7.09 -8.58 15.43
CA VAL A 126 -6.61 -9.69 16.25
C VAL A 126 -5.15 -9.93 15.95
N VAL A 127 -4.28 -9.81 16.96
CA VAL A 127 -2.85 -10.07 16.84
C VAL A 127 -2.56 -11.47 17.34
N SER A 128 -1.85 -12.27 16.54
CA SER A 128 -1.35 -13.58 16.90
C SER A 128 0.16 -13.57 17.07
N THR A 129 0.65 -14.27 18.09
CA THR A 129 2.08 -14.32 18.41
C THR A 129 2.70 -15.69 18.29
N SER A 130 4.03 -15.72 18.30
CA SER A 130 4.84 -16.94 18.31
C SER A 130 4.53 -17.85 19.51
N SER A 131 4.05 -17.29 20.63
CA SER A 131 3.60 -18.06 21.80
C SER A 131 2.17 -18.61 21.68
N GLY A 132 1.48 -18.37 20.55
CA GLY A 132 0.08 -18.75 20.36
C GLY A 132 -0.92 -17.85 21.09
N THR A 133 -0.46 -16.73 21.66
CA THR A 133 -1.33 -15.77 22.35
C THR A 133 -2.07 -14.92 21.32
N LEU A 134 -3.35 -14.66 21.59
CA LEU A 134 -4.18 -13.74 20.80
C LEU A 134 -4.47 -12.48 21.62
N GLY A 135 -4.24 -11.31 21.03
CA GLY A 135 -4.75 -10.03 21.52
C GLY A 135 -5.88 -9.54 20.63
N VAL A 136 -6.84 -8.78 21.17
CA VAL A 136 -7.93 -8.18 20.39
C VAL A 136 -8.00 -6.67 20.67
N GLY A 137 -8.17 -5.89 19.61
CA GLY A 137 -8.37 -4.44 19.66
C GLY A 137 -9.41 -3.98 18.64
N TYR A 138 -9.94 -2.78 18.82
CA TYR A 138 -10.92 -2.17 17.91
C TYR A 138 -10.38 -0.85 17.36
N VAL A 139 -10.72 -0.56 16.10
CA VAL A 139 -10.26 0.60 15.35
C VAL A 139 -11.47 1.31 14.77
N ASP A 140 -11.56 2.61 15.03
CA ASP A 140 -12.43 3.47 14.24
C ASP A 140 -11.69 3.83 12.94
N THR A 141 -12.21 3.36 11.80
CA THR A 141 -11.60 3.61 10.50
C THR A 141 -11.67 5.05 10.06
N SER A 142 -12.49 5.90 10.69
CA SER A 142 -12.50 7.33 10.41
C SER A 142 -11.11 7.97 10.62
N ALA A 143 -10.29 7.45 11.54
CA ALA A 143 -8.91 7.86 11.75
C ALA A 143 -7.91 7.33 10.70
N ALA A 144 -8.27 6.26 9.96
CA ALA A 144 -7.50 5.74 8.83
C ALA A 144 -7.80 6.47 7.50
N ARG A 145 -8.82 7.35 7.50
CA ARG A 145 -9.21 8.20 6.34
C ARG A 145 -8.34 9.45 6.19
N SER A 146 -7.15 9.45 6.77
CA SER A 146 -6.15 10.50 6.54
C SER A 146 -5.98 10.68 5.01
N PRO A 147 -5.86 11.93 4.53
CA PRO A 147 -6.13 12.30 3.14
C PRO A 147 -5.41 11.39 2.16
N ILE A 148 -6.18 10.96 1.18
CA ILE A 148 -5.82 9.99 0.15
C ILE A 148 -4.45 10.35 -0.42
N THR A 149 -3.47 9.45 -0.31
CA THR A 149 -2.22 9.54 -1.07
C THR A 149 -2.56 9.24 -2.52
N VAL A 150 -3.13 10.22 -3.21
CA VAL A 150 -3.36 10.14 -4.65
C VAL A 150 -2.07 10.55 -5.33
N ILE A 151 -1.54 9.65 -6.15
CA ILE A 151 -0.53 10.00 -7.13
C ILE A 151 -1.25 10.30 -8.43
N GLY A 152 -1.04 11.51 -8.94
CA GLY A 152 -1.43 11.86 -10.30
C GLY A 152 -0.26 11.68 -11.24
N LEU A 153 -0.46 10.98 -12.34
CA LEU A 153 0.45 10.86 -13.46
C LEU A 153 -0.21 11.51 -14.66
N LEU A 154 0.51 12.36 -15.37
CA LEU A 154 0.08 12.93 -16.63
C LEU A 154 1.19 12.71 -17.64
N ALA A 155 0.81 12.35 -18.86
CA ALA A 155 1.67 12.45 -20.02
C ALA A 155 0.87 13.06 -21.18
N GLY A 156 1.41 14.12 -21.77
CA GLY A 156 0.87 14.75 -22.98
C GLY A 156 1.95 14.84 -24.04
N GLU A 157 1.64 14.45 -25.29
CA GLU A 157 2.63 14.47 -26.36
C GLU A 157 3.10 15.91 -26.61
N ASP A 158 4.42 16.09 -26.69
CA ASP A 158 5.01 17.34 -27.13
C ASP A 158 4.87 17.45 -28.65
N VAL A 159 4.21 18.53 -29.09
CA VAL A 159 3.92 18.82 -30.51
C VAL A 159 5.19 18.86 -31.37
N SER A 160 6.36 19.18 -30.80
CA SER A 160 7.60 19.32 -31.56
C SER A 160 8.79 18.52 -31.03
N CYS A 161 8.62 17.75 -29.93
CA CYS A 161 9.71 17.06 -29.25
C CYS A 161 10.92 18.01 -28.96
N ASP A 162 10.68 19.28 -28.65
CA ASP A 162 11.73 20.28 -28.48
C ASP A 162 12.15 20.48 -27.02
N LEU A 163 13.46 20.68 -26.82
CA LEU A 163 14.06 20.97 -25.53
C LEU A 163 13.42 22.16 -24.82
N GLY A 164 12.80 21.92 -23.66
CA GLY A 164 12.22 22.96 -22.82
C GLY A 164 10.84 23.43 -23.27
N ASN A 165 10.23 22.77 -24.27
CA ASN A 165 8.84 22.99 -24.60
C ASN A 165 7.94 22.29 -23.56
N LEU A 166 7.14 23.08 -22.85
CA LEU A 166 6.18 22.60 -21.85
C LEU A 166 4.75 22.59 -22.40
N SER A 167 4.58 22.79 -23.71
CA SER A 167 3.31 22.67 -24.42
C SER A 167 2.95 21.19 -24.62
N VAL A 168 1.67 20.87 -24.48
CA VAL A 168 1.12 19.54 -24.78
C VAL A 168 0.12 19.61 -25.92
N ASP A 169 0.05 18.56 -26.73
CA ASP A 169 -1.06 18.35 -27.67
C ASP A 169 -2.33 18.00 -26.87
N PRO A 170 -3.37 18.86 -26.86
CA PRO A 170 -4.62 18.58 -26.15
C PRO A 170 -5.39 17.39 -26.74
N GLY A 171 -5.03 16.92 -27.94
CA GLY A 171 -5.57 15.69 -28.54
C GLY A 171 -4.87 14.41 -28.05
N GLN A 172 -3.67 14.53 -27.45
CA GLN A 172 -2.83 13.40 -27.06
C GLN A 172 -2.32 13.52 -25.63
N MET A 173 -3.27 13.64 -24.70
CA MET A 173 -3.04 13.62 -23.27
C MET A 173 -3.66 12.37 -22.64
N HIS A 174 -2.97 11.80 -21.67
CA HIS A 174 -3.49 10.77 -20.80
C HIS A 174 -3.05 11.03 -19.36
N TRP A 175 -3.93 10.72 -18.42
CA TRP A 175 -3.67 10.98 -17.02
C TRP A 175 -4.36 9.97 -16.11
N PHE A 176 -3.72 9.74 -14.98
CA PHE A 176 -3.99 8.61 -14.10
C PHE A 176 -3.87 9.06 -12.65
N TYR A 177 -4.93 8.92 -11.87
CA TYR A 177 -4.91 9.15 -10.44
C TYR A 177 -5.05 7.81 -9.72
N MET A 178 -4.14 7.50 -8.80
CA MET A 178 -4.23 6.30 -7.97
C MET A 178 -4.14 6.63 -6.50
N ASP A 179 -5.14 6.15 -5.76
CA ASP A 179 -5.10 6.06 -4.31
C ASP A 179 -4.19 4.90 -3.87
N LEU A 180 -3.03 5.22 -3.30
CA LEU A 180 -2.09 4.21 -2.78
C LEU A 180 -2.62 3.42 -1.57
N ALA A 181 -3.66 3.89 -0.88
CA ALA A 181 -4.27 3.15 0.22
C ALA A 181 -5.07 1.95 -0.26
N THR A 182 -5.82 2.12 -1.35
CA THR A 182 -6.75 1.12 -1.86
C THR A 182 -6.27 0.44 -3.14
N GLY A 183 -5.31 1.06 -3.83
CA GLY A 183 -4.93 0.73 -5.20
C GLY A 183 -6.01 1.10 -6.22
N ARG A 184 -7.04 1.85 -5.84
CA ARG A 184 -8.07 2.31 -6.77
C ARG A 184 -7.46 3.35 -7.70
N TYR A 185 -7.78 3.26 -8.98
CA TYR A 185 -7.40 4.26 -9.96
C TYR A 185 -8.60 4.82 -10.71
N ASP A 186 -8.40 6.04 -11.20
CA ASP A 186 -9.16 6.66 -12.26
C ASP A 186 -8.17 7.04 -13.37
N PHE A 187 -8.46 6.66 -14.61
CA PHE A 187 -7.67 6.94 -15.80
C PHE A 187 -8.52 7.70 -16.80
N ARG A 188 -7.89 8.61 -17.52
CA ARG A 188 -8.49 9.42 -18.57
C ARG A 188 -7.50 9.61 -19.71
N TYR A 189 -8.03 9.78 -20.90
CA TYR A 189 -7.24 10.11 -22.09
C TYR A 189 -8.11 10.85 -23.10
N THR A 190 -7.46 11.64 -23.94
CA THR A 190 -8.12 12.37 -25.04
C THR A 190 -8.18 11.49 -26.28
N THR A 191 -9.32 11.55 -26.95
CA THR A 191 -9.56 10.95 -28.26
C THR A 191 -10.06 12.02 -29.23
N SER A 192 -10.10 11.70 -30.52
CA SER A 192 -10.75 12.54 -31.53
C SER A 192 -12.24 12.82 -31.25
N SER A 193 -12.88 12.06 -30.34
CA SER A 193 -14.28 12.19 -29.97
C SER A 193 -14.52 12.81 -28.59
N GLY A 194 -13.47 13.17 -27.84
CA GLY A 194 -13.57 13.78 -26.51
C GLY A 194 -12.66 13.13 -25.47
N VAL A 195 -13.03 13.21 -24.20
CA VAL A 195 -12.31 12.54 -23.10
C VAL A 195 -12.95 11.17 -22.84
N ALA A 196 -12.15 10.13 -22.87
CA ALA A 196 -12.52 8.77 -22.49
C ALA A 196 -11.75 8.35 -21.24
N GLY A 197 -12.12 7.24 -20.61
CA GLY A 197 -11.47 6.80 -19.40
C GLY A 197 -11.93 5.45 -18.87
N ALA A 198 -11.26 5.02 -17.81
CA ALA A 198 -11.60 3.83 -17.05
C ALA A 198 -11.28 4.02 -15.58
N SER A 199 -11.96 3.25 -14.74
CA SER A 199 -11.75 3.24 -13.30
C SER A 199 -11.66 1.80 -12.85
N GLY A 200 -10.78 1.51 -11.89
CA GLY A 200 -10.56 0.15 -11.45
C GLY A 200 -9.60 0.06 -10.27
N TYR A 201 -8.97 -1.10 -10.14
CA TYR A 201 -7.94 -1.35 -9.14
C TYR A 201 -6.67 -1.82 -9.82
N THR A 202 -5.55 -1.20 -9.46
CA THR A 202 -4.21 -1.53 -9.94
C THR A 202 -3.83 -2.96 -9.53
N LYS A 203 -3.16 -3.67 -10.44
CA LYS A 203 -2.55 -4.96 -10.12
C LYS A 203 -1.37 -4.75 -9.18
N VAL A 204 -1.42 -5.37 -8.00
CA VAL A 204 -0.37 -5.29 -6.98
C VAL A 204 0.40 -6.60 -6.89
N PHE A 205 1.72 -6.51 -6.98
CA PHE A 205 2.67 -7.61 -6.81
C PHE A 205 3.36 -7.46 -5.45
N ILE A 206 3.19 -8.45 -4.57
CA ILE A 206 3.74 -8.44 -3.19
C ILE A 206 4.86 -9.47 -3.04
N ASP A 207 4.71 -10.63 -3.69
CA ASP A 207 5.65 -11.76 -3.61
C ASP A 207 6.31 -12.09 -4.97
N SER A 208 6.15 -11.21 -5.95
CA SER A 208 6.83 -11.31 -7.24
C SER A 208 7.55 -10.01 -7.50
N SER A 209 8.76 -10.12 -8.03
CA SER A 209 9.51 -8.99 -8.58
C SER A 209 9.63 -9.07 -10.10
N VAL A 210 8.84 -9.91 -10.75
CA VAL A 210 8.87 -10.11 -12.21
C VAL A 210 7.48 -9.87 -12.81
N LEU A 211 7.42 -9.04 -13.85
CA LEU A 211 6.30 -8.96 -14.79
C LEU A 211 6.76 -9.48 -16.15
N ASP A 212 6.11 -10.52 -16.64
CA ASP A 212 6.44 -11.16 -17.92
C ASP A 212 5.33 -10.92 -18.96
N LEU A 213 5.45 -9.82 -19.72
CA LEU A 213 4.51 -9.50 -20.79
C LEU A 213 4.72 -10.41 -22.01
N TYR A 214 5.92 -10.94 -22.21
CA TYR A 214 6.22 -11.87 -23.30
C TYR A 214 5.39 -13.15 -23.20
N SER A 215 5.18 -13.65 -21.98
CA SER A 215 4.30 -14.80 -21.71
C SER A 215 2.82 -14.53 -22.04
N MET A 216 2.40 -13.26 -22.00
CA MET A 216 1.03 -12.81 -22.25
C MET A 216 0.84 -12.20 -23.65
N ARG A 217 1.87 -12.22 -24.52
CA ARG A 217 1.88 -11.49 -25.79
C ARG A 217 0.72 -11.86 -26.72
N ASP A 218 0.35 -13.14 -26.72
CA ASP A 218 -0.69 -13.69 -27.59
C ASP A 218 -2.10 -13.59 -26.96
N SER A 219 -2.22 -13.06 -25.73
CA SER A 219 -3.49 -12.91 -25.00
C SER A 219 -3.78 -11.46 -24.65
N TRP A 220 -4.66 -10.82 -25.43
CA TRP A 220 -5.15 -9.47 -25.10
C TRP A 220 -5.89 -9.44 -23.76
N GLU A 221 -6.69 -10.47 -23.45
CA GLU A 221 -7.48 -10.52 -22.22
C GLU A 221 -6.60 -10.54 -20.97
N GLU A 222 -5.50 -11.29 -20.98
CA GLU A 222 -4.55 -11.33 -19.86
C GLU A 222 -3.81 -10.00 -19.68
N ARG A 223 -3.41 -9.37 -20.78
CA ARG A 223 -2.78 -8.05 -20.75
C ARG A 223 -3.75 -6.98 -20.25
N HIS A 224 -4.99 -6.98 -20.72
CA HIS A 224 -6.02 -6.03 -20.32
C HIS A 224 -6.35 -6.11 -18.81
N LYS A 225 -6.25 -7.31 -18.20
CA LYS A 225 -6.43 -7.51 -16.75
C LYS A 225 -5.37 -6.80 -15.90
N LEU A 226 -4.23 -6.38 -16.46
CA LEU A 226 -3.19 -5.66 -15.72
C LEU A 226 -3.63 -4.23 -15.37
N GLY A 227 -4.49 -3.60 -16.18
CA GLY A 227 -4.88 -2.21 -15.98
C GLY A 227 -3.92 -1.22 -16.65
N PRO A 228 -4.16 0.10 -16.55
CA PRO A 228 -3.22 1.11 -17.04
C PRO A 228 -1.94 1.18 -16.20
N ALA A 229 -1.96 0.66 -14.96
CA ALA A 229 -0.80 0.67 -14.06
C ALA A 229 -0.67 -0.63 -13.28
N VAL A 230 0.57 -0.96 -12.91
CA VAL A 230 0.95 -2.06 -12.02
C VAL A 230 1.85 -1.55 -10.89
N LEU A 231 1.75 -2.17 -9.71
CA LEU A 231 2.50 -1.77 -8.53
C LEU A 231 3.26 -2.96 -7.94
N PHE A 232 4.56 -2.83 -7.76
CA PHE A 232 5.39 -3.78 -7.02
C PHE A 232 5.69 -3.24 -5.63
N ILE A 233 5.36 -3.99 -4.59
CA ILE A 233 5.66 -3.61 -3.21
C ILE A 233 7.01 -4.24 -2.83
N ASN A 234 7.96 -3.40 -2.43
CA ASN A 234 9.25 -3.85 -1.92
C ASN A 234 9.04 -4.54 -0.56
N PRO A 235 9.29 -5.86 -0.45
CA PRO A 235 9.06 -6.61 0.78
C PRO A 235 10.01 -6.18 1.92
N TYR A 236 11.13 -5.54 1.59
CA TYR A 236 12.15 -5.10 2.54
C TYR A 236 11.90 -3.69 3.10
N ARG A 237 10.82 -3.01 2.68
CA ARG A 237 10.47 -1.65 3.15
C ARG A 237 11.66 -0.69 3.02
N ALA A 238 12.35 -0.74 1.88
CA ALA A 238 13.56 0.02 1.60
C ALA A 238 14.77 -0.21 2.55
N GLY A 239 14.72 -1.23 3.40
CA GLY A 239 15.82 -1.64 4.28
C GLY A 239 16.93 -2.41 3.56
N GLU A 240 16.63 -2.94 2.38
CA GLU A 240 17.53 -3.69 1.51
C GLU A 240 17.28 -3.28 0.04
N GLU A 241 18.23 -3.61 -0.83
CA GLU A 241 18.05 -3.43 -2.28
C GLU A 241 16.94 -4.37 -2.79
N TYR A 242 16.12 -3.88 -3.71
CA TYR A 242 15.06 -4.65 -4.34
C TYR A 242 15.08 -4.46 -5.86
N ASN A 243 15.07 -5.56 -6.61
CA ASN A 243 15.17 -5.55 -8.07
C ASN A 243 13.86 -6.03 -8.70
N VAL A 244 13.23 -5.17 -9.49
CA VAL A 244 12.05 -5.50 -10.31
C VAL A 244 12.49 -5.73 -11.74
N THR A 245 12.07 -6.85 -12.34
CA THR A 245 12.34 -7.18 -13.74
C THR A 245 11.05 -7.12 -14.55
N VAL A 246 11.04 -6.34 -15.62
CA VAL A 246 9.98 -6.36 -16.63
C VAL A 246 10.53 -7.03 -17.88
N ILE A 247 9.87 -8.10 -18.32
CA ILE A 247 10.10 -8.73 -19.62
C ILE A 247 9.05 -8.15 -20.55
N ASP A 248 9.48 -7.37 -21.54
CA ASP A 248 8.56 -6.72 -22.48
C ASP A 248 7.92 -7.72 -23.46
N ILE A 249 6.97 -7.26 -24.27
CA ILE A 249 6.23 -8.11 -25.22
C ILE A 249 7.14 -8.78 -26.27
N ASN A 250 8.35 -8.27 -26.46
CA ASN A 250 9.36 -8.79 -27.38
C ASN A 250 10.39 -9.70 -26.69
N GLY A 251 10.29 -9.89 -25.37
CA GLY A 251 11.19 -10.72 -24.58
C GLY A 251 12.42 -9.99 -24.03
N ASN A 252 12.55 -8.68 -24.23
CA ASN A 252 13.68 -7.93 -23.66
C ASN A 252 13.49 -7.73 -22.16
N LYS A 253 14.58 -7.82 -21.40
CA LYS A 253 14.58 -7.69 -19.95
C LYS A 253 15.01 -6.29 -19.54
N HIS A 254 14.18 -5.64 -18.74
CA HIS A 254 14.42 -4.34 -18.14
C HIS A 254 14.45 -4.50 -16.62
N VAL A 255 15.56 -4.11 -15.97
CA VAL A 255 15.73 -4.27 -14.53
C VAL A 255 15.74 -2.89 -13.87
N PHE A 256 14.83 -2.71 -12.91
CA PHE A 256 14.75 -1.53 -12.07
C PHE A 256 15.25 -1.88 -10.68
N THR A 257 16.42 -1.35 -10.31
CA THR A 257 16.98 -1.49 -8.98
C THR A 257 16.47 -0.36 -8.10
N LEU A 258 15.86 -0.72 -6.96
CA LEU A 258 15.50 0.18 -5.89
C LEU A 258 16.58 0.06 -4.80
N PRO A 259 17.51 1.03 -4.70
CA PRO A 259 18.54 0.98 -3.68
C PRO A 259 17.93 1.05 -2.28
N LYS A 260 18.66 0.48 -1.32
CA LYS A 260 18.38 0.67 0.11
C LYS A 260 18.29 2.17 0.42
N LEU A 261 17.23 2.56 1.14
CA LEU A 261 16.95 3.94 1.52
C LEU A 261 17.14 4.19 3.01
N VAL A 262 16.86 3.20 3.85
CA VAL A 262 16.88 3.34 5.31
C VAL A 262 17.62 2.18 5.95
N ASP A 263 18.31 2.43 7.07
CA ASP A 263 18.85 1.36 7.91
C ASP A 263 17.78 0.70 8.78
N ASP A 264 16.75 1.47 9.13
CA ASP A 264 15.63 1.04 9.96
C ASP A 264 14.35 0.96 9.11
N PRO A 265 13.97 -0.24 8.64
CA PRO A 265 12.79 -0.43 7.78
C PRO A 265 11.47 -0.12 8.49
N ASP A 266 11.44 -0.05 9.82
CA ASP A 266 10.21 0.27 10.57
C ASP A 266 9.79 1.74 10.40
N LYS A 267 10.68 2.59 9.86
CA LYS A 267 10.37 3.96 9.45
C LYS A 267 9.56 4.02 8.15
N VAL A 268 9.51 2.94 7.38
CA VAL A 268 8.85 2.87 6.08
C VAL A 268 7.62 1.98 6.17
N VAL A 269 6.48 2.52 5.75
CA VAL A 269 5.20 1.81 5.72
C VAL A 269 5.04 1.06 4.41
N ILE A 270 5.22 1.79 3.30
CA ILE A 270 5.18 1.27 1.93
C ILE A 270 6.43 1.78 1.23
N ASP A 271 7.13 0.91 0.53
CA ASP A 271 8.08 1.27 -0.52
C ASP A 271 7.66 0.47 -1.76
N ALA A 272 7.39 1.14 -2.86
CA ALA A 272 6.80 0.50 -4.03
C ALA A 272 7.31 1.10 -5.34
N LEU A 273 7.36 0.27 -6.38
CA LEU A 273 7.61 0.66 -7.75
C LEU A 273 6.28 0.66 -8.52
N LEU A 274 5.81 1.84 -8.91
CA LEU A 274 4.66 2.05 -9.77
C LEU A 274 5.14 2.14 -11.22
N LEU A 275 4.58 1.28 -12.06
CA LEU A 275 4.77 1.33 -13.50
C LEU A 275 3.41 1.64 -14.11
N TRP A 276 3.36 2.64 -14.96
CA TRP A 276 2.14 3.07 -15.62
C TRP A 276 2.40 3.23 -17.10
N GLU A 277 1.38 2.98 -17.91
CA GLU A 277 1.48 3.03 -19.34
C GLU A 277 0.16 3.57 -19.92
N ASP A 278 0.22 4.15 -21.11
CA ASP A 278 -0.92 4.75 -21.84
C ASP A 278 -1.88 3.71 -22.46
N LEU A 279 -1.68 2.42 -22.12
CA LEU A 279 -2.23 1.20 -22.73
C LEU A 279 -3.74 1.02 -22.75
N TRP A 280 -4.51 2.02 -22.36
CA TRP A 280 -5.95 1.85 -22.32
C TRP A 280 -6.65 2.12 -23.65
N LYS A 281 -5.94 2.45 -24.74
CA LYS A 281 -6.57 2.58 -26.05
C LYS A 281 -7.03 1.19 -26.53
N PRO A 282 -8.34 0.86 -26.48
CA PRO A 282 -8.82 -0.49 -26.77
C PRO A 282 -9.06 -0.70 -28.26
N VAL A 283 -8.56 0.19 -29.12
CA VAL A 283 -9.10 0.29 -30.48
C VAL A 283 -8.70 -0.92 -31.32
N ASP A 284 -7.48 -1.48 -31.17
CA ASP A 284 -7.03 -2.51 -32.12
C ASP A 284 -6.21 -3.68 -31.54
N GLY A 285 -5.99 -3.79 -30.22
CA GLY A 285 -5.30 -4.94 -29.57
C GLY A 285 -3.84 -5.21 -30.00
N GLY A 286 -3.33 -4.50 -31.00
CA GLY A 286 -2.05 -4.74 -31.67
C GLY A 286 -0.85 -3.98 -31.10
N ASN A 287 -1.07 -2.82 -30.49
CA ASN A 287 0.00 -2.00 -29.92
C ASN A 287 -0.22 -1.86 -28.41
N LEU A 288 0.27 -2.85 -27.66
CA LEU A 288 0.49 -2.68 -26.24
C LEU A 288 1.96 -2.31 -26.09
N ASP A 289 2.22 -1.02 -25.86
CA ASP A 289 3.51 -0.53 -25.40
C ASP A 289 3.92 -1.19 -24.06
N ASN A 290 5.15 -0.97 -23.62
CA ASN A 290 5.69 -1.64 -22.44
C ASN A 290 5.66 -0.72 -21.21
N TYR A 291 5.22 -1.23 -20.04
CA TYR A 291 5.19 -0.53 -18.73
C TYR A 291 6.53 0.07 -18.24
N ILE A 292 7.58 0.04 -19.05
CA ILE A 292 8.91 0.51 -18.70
C ILE A 292 9.08 2.01 -18.94
N ASP A 293 8.14 2.68 -19.60
CA ASP A 293 8.32 4.08 -20.00
C ASP A 293 7.99 5.07 -18.90
N HIS A 294 7.05 4.76 -18.00
CA HIS A 294 6.76 5.59 -16.83
C HIS A 294 6.90 4.78 -15.54
N VAL A 295 8.05 4.94 -14.87
CA VAL A 295 8.43 4.16 -13.69
C VAL A 295 8.76 5.09 -12.53
N VAL A 296 8.05 4.93 -11.42
CA VAL A 296 8.14 5.79 -10.24
C VAL A 296 8.29 4.93 -9.01
N ARG A 297 9.29 5.22 -8.17
CA ARG A 297 9.35 4.69 -6.81
C ARG A 297 8.61 5.64 -5.87
N VAL A 298 7.76 5.08 -5.05
CA VAL A 298 7.00 5.81 -4.03
C VAL A 298 7.24 5.17 -2.68
N THR A 299 7.63 6.00 -1.71
CA THR A 299 7.88 5.57 -0.34
C THR A 299 7.02 6.38 0.62
N ILE A 300 6.19 5.70 1.43
CA ILE A 300 5.41 6.30 2.52
C ILE A 300 6.10 5.97 3.83
N PHE A 301 6.42 7.00 4.61
CA PHE A 301 7.06 6.85 5.91
C PHE A 301 6.04 6.86 7.05
N ALA A 302 6.41 6.25 8.18
CA ALA A 302 5.57 6.18 9.38
C ALA A 302 5.35 7.56 10.04
N ASN A 303 6.15 8.56 9.68
CA ASN A 303 5.94 9.95 10.08
C ASN A 303 4.99 10.73 9.13
N SER A 304 4.27 10.00 8.25
CA SER A 304 3.35 10.53 7.24
C SER A 304 3.99 11.38 6.14
N THR A 305 5.32 11.33 5.99
CA THR A 305 5.98 11.91 4.81
C THR A 305 5.94 10.95 3.64
N VAL A 306 5.89 11.50 2.43
CA VAL A 306 5.89 10.73 1.18
C VAL A 306 7.09 11.15 0.35
N ARG A 307 7.84 10.16 -0.14
CA ARG A 307 8.91 10.32 -1.12
C ARG A 307 8.46 9.82 -2.47
N ILE A 308 8.63 10.65 -3.49
CA ILE A 308 8.37 10.30 -4.90
C ILE A 308 9.68 10.44 -5.67
N GLU A 309 10.07 9.38 -6.35
CA GLU A 309 11.29 9.30 -7.16
C GLU A 309 10.95 8.73 -8.55
N PRO A 310 10.87 9.58 -9.59
CA PRO A 310 10.80 9.14 -10.97
C PRO A 310 12.09 8.41 -11.34
N ILE A 311 11.99 7.12 -11.64
CA ILE A 311 13.12 6.28 -12.08
C ILE A 311 13.24 6.34 -13.60
N ARG A 312 12.11 6.34 -14.31
CA ARG A 312 12.05 6.46 -15.77
C ARG A 312 10.81 7.22 -16.21
N ALA A 313 10.98 8.04 -17.23
CA ALA A 313 9.95 8.85 -17.88
C ALA A 313 10.39 9.03 -19.33
N SER A 314 10.06 8.08 -20.20
CA SER A 314 10.51 8.03 -21.60
C SER A 314 9.51 8.69 -22.56
N GLY A 315 9.92 8.87 -23.83
CA GLY A 315 9.06 9.40 -24.89
C GLY A 315 9.01 10.93 -24.97
N CYS A 316 8.39 11.44 -26.04
CA CYS A 316 8.13 12.86 -26.26
C CYS A 316 6.92 13.35 -25.46
N TYR A 317 6.98 13.24 -24.13
CA TYR A 317 5.85 13.59 -23.26
C TYR A 317 6.22 14.61 -22.19
N LEU A 318 5.29 15.53 -21.93
CA LEU A 318 5.24 16.28 -20.69
C LEU A 318 4.76 15.37 -19.56
N HIS A 319 5.64 14.94 -18.67
CA HIS A 319 5.27 14.12 -17.51
C HIS A 319 4.98 14.99 -16.31
N MET A 320 3.83 14.80 -15.65
CA MET A 320 3.56 15.43 -14.36
C MET A 320 3.26 14.41 -13.27
N PHE A 321 4.02 14.44 -12.16
CA PHE A 321 3.73 13.64 -10.96
C PHE A 321 3.13 14.54 -9.89
N LEU A 322 1.84 14.37 -9.60
CA LEU A 322 1.07 15.17 -8.65
C LEU A 322 0.93 14.42 -7.31
N TYR A 323 1.10 15.14 -6.20
CA TYR A 323 0.73 14.66 -4.86
C TYR A 323 0.16 15.78 -4.01
N SER A 324 -0.92 15.52 -3.29
CA SER A 324 -1.49 16.48 -2.35
C SER A 324 -1.98 15.78 -1.08
N PRO A 325 -1.51 16.19 0.10
CA PRO A 325 -2.04 15.71 1.37
C PRO A 325 -3.44 16.29 1.67
N ARG A 326 -4.09 16.99 0.74
CA ARG A 326 -5.48 17.46 0.88
C ARG A 326 -6.41 16.88 -0.19
N GLY A 327 -5.90 15.91 -0.96
CA GLY A 327 -6.53 15.44 -2.18
C GLY A 327 -6.06 16.24 -3.39
N LEU A 328 -6.00 15.56 -4.53
CA LEU A 328 -5.75 16.20 -5.83
C LEU A 328 -7.04 16.87 -6.34
N PRO A 329 -6.92 17.77 -7.33
CA PRO A 329 -8.07 18.27 -8.08
C PRO A 329 -8.96 17.14 -8.63
N SER A 330 -10.13 17.48 -9.18
CA SER A 330 -10.90 16.45 -9.89
C SER A 330 -10.07 15.91 -11.05
N ILE A 331 -10.10 14.59 -11.26
CA ILE A 331 -9.44 14.00 -12.43
C ILE A 331 -9.97 14.62 -13.73
N ASP A 332 -11.24 15.01 -13.78
CA ASP A 332 -11.83 15.60 -14.98
C ASP A 332 -11.40 17.07 -15.19
N SER A 333 -10.82 17.74 -14.18
CA SER A 333 -10.28 19.11 -14.28
C SER A 333 -8.82 19.18 -14.74
N VAL A 334 -8.17 18.03 -14.96
CA VAL A 334 -6.77 17.98 -15.37
C VAL A 334 -6.49 18.77 -16.66
N PRO A 335 -7.31 18.71 -17.72
CA PRO A 335 -7.09 19.54 -18.91
C PRO A 335 -7.06 21.04 -18.61
N ASP A 336 -7.93 21.52 -17.73
CA ASP A 336 -7.97 22.92 -17.32
C ASP A 336 -6.75 23.29 -16.46
N LEU A 337 -6.33 22.39 -15.56
CA LEU A 337 -5.11 22.54 -14.76
C LEU A 337 -3.87 22.68 -15.65
N ILE A 338 -3.77 21.89 -16.72
CA ILE A 338 -2.66 21.96 -17.67
C ILE A 338 -2.72 23.24 -18.49
N ARG A 339 -3.91 23.65 -18.93
CA ARG A 339 -4.09 24.94 -19.61
C ARG A 339 -3.63 26.10 -18.72
N GLU A 340 -4.08 26.13 -17.47
CA GLU A 340 -3.69 27.15 -16.49
C GLU A 340 -2.19 27.12 -16.20
N TYR A 341 -1.59 25.93 -16.07
CA TYR A 341 -0.14 25.78 -15.94
C TYR A 341 0.62 26.40 -17.11
N MET A 342 0.19 26.15 -18.34
CA MET A 342 0.82 26.72 -19.55
C MET A 342 0.60 28.24 -19.64
N GLU A 343 -0.59 28.73 -19.30
CA GLU A 343 -0.93 30.16 -19.34
C GLU A 343 -0.24 30.96 -18.21
N ASN A 344 0.08 30.32 -17.09
CA ASN A 344 0.65 30.98 -15.90
C ASN A 344 2.17 30.80 -15.78
N ASN A 345 2.90 30.90 -16.90
CA ASN A 345 4.36 30.75 -16.94
C ASN A 345 4.87 29.47 -16.24
N TYR A 346 4.16 28.35 -16.46
CA TYR A 346 4.55 27.04 -15.92
C TYR A 346 4.58 27.00 -14.39
N ARG A 347 3.60 27.67 -13.79
CA ARG A 347 3.33 27.66 -12.35
C ARG A 347 1.93 27.11 -12.11
N LEU A 348 1.85 26.21 -11.15
CA LEU A 348 0.58 25.64 -10.74
C LEU A 348 -0.18 26.55 -9.78
N PRO A 349 -1.51 26.48 -9.77
CA PRO A 349 -2.33 27.15 -8.78
C PRO A 349 -2.00 26.68 -7.37
N ALA A 350 -2.13 27.58 -6.39
CA ALA A 350 -2.00 27.21 -4.99
C ALA A 350 -3.03 26.11 -4.64
N GLY A 351 -2.55 24.98 -4.11
CA GLY A 351 -3.41 23.85 -3.71
C GLY A 351 -3.56 22.75 -4.77
N ALA A 352 -2.95 22.88 -5.95
CA ALA A 352 -2.92 21.80 -6.96
C ALA A 352 -2.06 20.58 -6.56
N GLY A 353 -1.26 20.71 -5.50
CA GLY A 353 -0.34 19.69 -5.00
C GLY A 353 1.12 20.03 -5.28
N ALA A 354 2.03 19.18 -4.76
CA ALA A 354 3.42 19.15 -5.17
C ALA A 354 3.52 18.43 -6.51
N VAL A 355 4.27 19.02 -7.44
CA VAL A 355 4.35 18.52 -8.81
C VAL A 355 5.78 18.41 -9.28
N TYR A 356 6.11 17.28 -9.88
CA TYR A 356 7.27 17.17 -10.77
C TYR A 356 6.81 17.39 -12.20
N VAL A 357 7.59 18.12 -13.02
CA VAL A 357 7.34 18.22 -14.46
C VAL A 357 8.60 17.84 -15.25
N LYS A 358 8.48 16.89 -16.18
CA LYS A 358 9.49 16.62 -17.22
C LYS A 358 8.93 17.00 -18.59
N ALA A 359 9.58 17.90 -19.31
CA ALA A 359 9.35 18.09 -20.75
C ALA A 359 10.34 17.28 -21.59
N HIS A 360 9.99 17.00 -22.86
CA HIS A 360 10.92 16.40 -23.80
C HIS A 360 12.14 17.32 -24.01
N GLY A 361 13.27 16.69 -24.36
CA GLY A 361 14.60 17.29 -24.41
C GLY A 361 15.46 17.06 -23.17
N ALA A 362 14.88 16.65 -22.04
CA ALA A 362 15.64 15.87 -21.05
C ALA A 362 15.85 14.44 -21.58
N TRP A 363 16.58 14.31 -22.70
CA TRP A 363 17.33 13.09 -22.98
C TRP A 363 18.31 12.94 -21.83
N LEU A 364 18.41 11.75 -21.23
CA LEU A 364 19.38 11.43 -20.18
C LEU A 364 20.74 11.99 -20.60
N PRO A 365 21.20 13.13 -20.05
CA PRO A 365 22.56 13.49 -20.31
C PRO A 365 23.42 12.47 -19.56
N PRO A 366 24.64 12.17 -20.05
CA PRO A 366 25.64 11.55 -19.19
C PRO A 366 25.63 12.27 -17.83
N ALA A 367 25.64 11.50 -16.74
CA ALA A 367 25.38 11.97 -15.37
C ALA A 367 25.90 13.40 -15.11
N GLY A 368 24.99 14.35 -14.81
CA GLY A 368 25.36 15.68 -14.30
C GLY A 368 24.85 16.92 -15.04
N THR A 369 24.03 16.82 -16.11
CA THR A 369 23.51 18.03 -16.81
C THR A 369 21.99 18.02 -17.07
N GLY A 370 21.22 17.22 -16.35
CA GLY A 370 19.76 17.21 -16.50
C GLY A 370 19.15 18.50 -15.95
N HIS A 371 18.39 19.22 -16.76
CA HIS A 371 17.52 20.30 -16.30
C HIS A 371 16.15 19.71 -15.97
N LEU A 372 15.73 19.77 -14.71
CA LEU A 372 14.42 19.32 -14.21
C LEU A 372 13.61 20.53 -13.77
N TRP A 373 12.34 20.73 -14.14
CA TRP A 373 11.60 21.90 -13.66
C TRP A 373 10.94 21.60 -12.31
N ASP A 374 11.27 22.35 -11.27
CA ASP A 374 10.53 22.39 -10.00
C ASP A 374 9.46 23.48 -10.12
N PRO A 375 8.19 23.13 -10.39
CA PRO A 375 7.11 24.11 -10.54
C PRO A 375 6.72 24.78 -9.22
N VAL A 376 7.13 24.24 -8.06
CA VAL A 376 6.91 24.87 -6.76
C VAL A 376 7.86 26.04 -6.57
N LYS A 377 9.12 25.88 -6.99
CA LYS A 377 10.15 26.91 -6.89
C LYS A 377 10.28 27.78 -8.14
N GLY A 378 9.74 27.31 -9.27
CA GLY A 378 9.90 27.93 -10.57
C GLY A 378 11.36 27.96 -11.02
N GLU A 379 12.11 26.88 -10.75
CA GLU A 379 13.54 26.78 -11.08
C GLU A 379 13.90 25.43 -11.71
N TRP A 380 15.02 25.38 -12.44
CA TRP A 380 15.56 24.13 -12.96
C TRP A 380 16.47 23.45 -11.92
N VAL A 381 16.15 22.23 -11.51
CA VAL A 381 16.92 21.36 -10.61
C VAL A 381 17.96 20.56 -11.39
N ALA A 382 19.14 20.37 -10.78
CA ALA A 382 20.31 19.76 -11.44
C ALA A 382 20.53 18.26 -11.13
N THR A 383 19.73 17.63 -10.26
CA THR A 383 20.00 16.27 -9.74
C THR A 383 19.00 15.24 -10.24
N TRP A 384 19.50 14.14 -10.83
CA TRP A 384 18.71 13.00 -11.30
C TRP A 384 19.06 11.69 -10.54
N PRO A 385 18.07 10.82 -10.21
CA PRO A 385 16.64 11.06 -10.31
C PRO A 385 16.18 12.14 -9.32
N PRO A 386 15.17 12.95 -9.66
CA PRO A 386 14.63 13.95 -8.74
C PRO A 386 13.92 13.25 -7.58
N VAL A 387 14.11 13.75 -6.37
CA VAL A 387 13.51 13.19 -5.16
C VAL A 387 12.72 14.28 -4.46
N PHE A 388 11.42 14.05 -4.32
CA PHE A 388 10.50 14.97 -3.63
C PHE A 388 10.11 14.36 -2.30
N VAL A 389 10.28 15.11 -1.21
CA VAL A 389 9.78 14.73 0.12
C VAL A 389 8.70 15.71 0.50
N VAL A 390 7.47 15.23 0.58
CA VAL A 390 6.30 16.05 0.92
C VAL A 390 5.80 15.63 2.30
N ARG A 391 5.37 16.61 3.11
CA ARG A 391 4.83 16.41 4.46
C ARG A 391 3.31 16.54 4.48
#